data_AF-A0A9D1ET01-F1
#
_entry.id   AF-A0A9D1ET01-F1
#
_cell.length_a   1.000
_cell.length_b   1.000
_cell.length_c   1.000
_cell.angle_alpha   90.00
_cell.angle_beta   90.00
_cell.angle_gamma   90.00
#
_symmetry.space_group_name_H-M   'P 1'
#
loop_
_entity.id
_entity.type
_entity.pdbx_description
1 polymer ?
#
loop_
_entity_poly.entity_id
_entity_poly.type
_entity_poly.pdbx_seq_one_letter_code
_entity_poly.pdbx_strand_id
1 'polypeptide(L)'
;MNAILSPTKPYEEKKRILTERYHVPMDSEFGKELKLMCNLSDYVEEIGIKKGREEGKTEIIFAMFRENLSDEMVSRLSGYSMEEIRKLRRENAPEKKAR
;
A
#
# COMPACT_ATOMS: atom_id res chain seq x y z
N MET A 1 -15.19 -15.39 -16.22
CA MET A 1 -14.32 -14.65 -17.16
C MET A 1 -14.28 -13.20 -16.72
N ASN A 2 -13.09 -12.63 -16.50
CA ASN A 2 -12.84 -11.19 -16.38
C ASN A 2 -11.40 -10.92 -16.85
N ALA A 3 -11.13 -11.10 -18.15
CA ALA A 3 -9.78 -10.92 -18.69
C ALA A 3 -9.29 -9.47 -18.53
N ILE A 4 -10.20 -8.50 -18.74
CA ILE A 4 -9.91 -7.05 -18.66
C ILE A 4 -9.64 -6.61 -17.21
N LEU A 5 -10.53 -7.01 -16.30
CA LEU A 5 -10.52 -6.60 -14.90
C LEU A 5 -9.67 -7.51 -14.00
N SER A 6 -8.88 -8.41 -14.58
CA SER A 6 -8.03 -9.29 -13.78
C SER A 6 -6.88 -8.46 -13.17
N PRO A 7 -6.76 -8.39 -11.83
CA PRO A 7 -5.67 -7.65 -11.18
C PRO A 7 -4.32 -8.35 -11.37
N THR A 8 -4.31 -9.65 -11.66
CA THR A 8 -3.08 -10.46 -11.75
C THR A 8 -2.57 -10.63 -13.18
N LYS A 9 -3.32 -10.22 -14.20
CA LYS A 9 -2.89 -10.34 -15.60
C LYS A 9 -2.13 -9.10 -16.03
N PRO A 10 -0.90 -9.23 -16.54
CA PRO A 10 -0.17 -8.10 -17.07
C PRO A 10 -0.84 -7.58 -18.35
N TYR A 11 -0.58 -6.31 -18.66
CA TYR A 11 -1.13 -5.64 -19.84
C TYR A 11 -0.93 -6.45 -21.13
N GLU A 12 0.25 -7.04 -21.35
CA GLU A 12 0.53 -7.80 -22.58
C GLU A 12 -0.33 -9.06 -22.71
N GLU A 13 -0.65 -9.74 -21.60
CA GLU A 13 -1.56 -10.87 -21.63
C GLU A 13 -3.00 -10.42 -21.93
N LYS A 14 -3.43 -9.30 -21.33
CA LYS A 14 -4.74 -8.68 -21.61
C LYS A 14 -4.85 -8.28 -23.08
N LYS A 15 -3.80 -7.62 -23.63
CA LYS A 15 -3.69 -7.25 -25.05
C LYS A 15 -3.87 -8.48 -25.93
N ARG A 16 -3.08 -9.53 -25.70
CA ARG A 16 -3.15 -10.76 -26.48
C ARG A 16 -4.53 -11.41 -26.44
N ILE A 17 -5.13 -11.56 -25.26
CA ILE A 17 -6.47 -12.16 -25.11
C ILE A 17 -7.51 -11.33 -25.86
N LEU A 18 -7.49 -10.01 -25.71
CA LEU A 18 -8.44 -9.12 -26.36
C LEU A 18 -8.31 -9.15 -27.88
N THR A 19 -7.08 -9.19 -28.41
CA THR A 19 -6.84 -9.28 -29.85
C THR A 19 -7.16 -10.65 -30.42
N GLU A 20 -6.60 -11.73 -29.87
CA GLU A 20 -6.67 -13.07 -30.48
C GLU A 20 -8.00 -13.78 -30.22
N ARG A 21 -8.57 -13.63 -29.03
CA ARG A 21 -9.80 -14.36 -28.65
C ARG A 21 -11.05 -13.54 -28.93
N TYR A 22 -10.99 -12.24 -28.67
CA TYR A 22 -12.15 -11.36 -28.76
C TYR A 22 -12.11 -10.44 -29.98
N HIS A 23 -11.06 -10.50 -30.79
CA HIS A 23 -10.91 -9.72 -32.03
C HIS A 23 -11.03 -8.20 -31.79
N VAL A 24 -10.65 -7.73 -30.59
CA VAL A 24 -10.64 -6.31 -30.23
C VAL A 24 -9.31 -5.68 -30.71
N PRO A 25 -9.36 -4.60 -31.50
CA PRO A 25 -8.16 -3.96 -32.04
C PRO A 25 -7.41 -3.19 -30.95
N MET A 26 -6.32 -3.75 -30.44
CA MET A 26 -5.56 -3.16 -29.33
C MET A 26 -4.55 -2.10 -29.73
N ASP A 27 -4.39 -1.81 -31.03
CA ASP A 27 -3.60 -0.67 -31.51
C ASP A 27 -4.47 0.60 -31.68
N SER A 28 -5.75 0.51 -31.33
CA SER A 28 -6.70 1.64 -31.28
C SER A 28 -6.54 2.48 -30.00
N GLU A 29 -7.34 3.55 -29.87
CA GLU A 29 -7.39 4.36 -28.64
C GLU A 29 -7.72 3.52 -27.40
N PHE A 30 -8.66 2.57 -27.52
CA PHE A 30 -9.04 1.66 -26.45
C PHE A 30 -7.82 0.91 -25.87
N GLY A 31 -6.87 0.50 -26.71
CA GLY A 31 -5.66 -0.15 -26.24
C GLY A 31 -4.73 0.76 -25.46
N LYS A 32 -4.65 2.04 -25.84
CA LYS A 32 -3.90 3.07 -25.11
C LYS A 32 -4.54 3.35 -23.75
N GLU A 33 -5.87 3.47 -23.71
CA GLU A 33 -6.62 3.65 -22.46
C GLU A 33 -6.46 2.45 -21.53
N LEU A 34 -6.56 1.23 -22.05
CA LEU A 34 -6.35 0.02 -21.24
C LEU A 34 -4.93 -0.02 -20.66
N LYS A 35 -3.92 0.36 -21.44
CA LYS A 35 -2.53 0.45 -20.96
C LYS A 35 -2.39 1.48 -19.84
N LEU A 36 -2.99 2.66 -20.03
CA LEU A 36 -3.00 3.72 -19.01
C LEU A 36 -3.66 3.24 -17.71
N MET A 37 -4.80 2.55 -17.81
CA MET A 37 -5.50 1.99 -16.65
C MET A 37 -4.69 0.92 -15.93
N CYS A 38 -3.96 0.06 -16.65
CA CYS A 38 -3.08 -0.94 -16.04
C CYS A 38 -1.96 -0.24 -15.26
N ASN A 39 -1.25 0.71 -15.88
CA ASN A 39 -0.19 1.46 -15.21
C ASN A 39 -0.71 2.21 -13.97
N LEU A 40 -1.90 2.81 -14.06
CA LEU A 40 -2.54 3.48 -12.93
C LEU A 40 -2.89 2.49 -11.81
N SER A 41 -3.40 1.32 -12.15
CA SER A 41 -3.74 0.28 -11.17
C SER A 41 -2.50 -0.22 -10.43
N ASP A 42 -1.42 -0.49 -11.17
CA ASP A 42 -0.13 -0.92 -10.61
C ASP A 42 0.42 0.16 -9.65
N TYR A 43 0.36 1.42 -10.05
CA TYR A 43 0.79 2.55 -9.22
C TYR A 43 -0.04 2.70 -7.94
N VAL A 44 -1.37 2.57 -8.04
CA VAL A 44 -2.27 2.63 -6.88
C VAL A 44 -2.01 1.46 -5.93
N GLU A 45 -1.81 0.25 -6.45
CA GLU A 45 -1.45 -0.92 -5.65
C GLU A 45 -0.11 -0.73 -4.93
N GLU A 46 0.91 -0.23 -5.62
CA GLU A 46 2.23 0.05 -5.03
C GLU A 46 2.13 1.06 -3.87
N ILE A 47 1.40 2.17 -4.06
CA ILE A 47 1.15 3.14 -3.00
C ILE A 47 0.40 2.49 -1.84
N GLY A 48 -0.65 1.71 -2.14
CA GLY A 48 -1.46 1.03 -1.14
C GLY A 48 -0.63 0.08 -0.28
N ILE A 49 0.24 -0.72 -0.90
CA ILE A 49 1.16 -1.62 -0.20
C ILE A 49 2.14 -0.85 0.66
N LYS A 50 2.74 0.23 0.13
CA LYS A 50 3.69 1.05 0.89
C LYS A 50 3.02 1.66 2.12
N LYS A 51 1.86 2.31 1.92
CA LYS A 51 1.08 2.92 2.99
C LYS A 51 0.66 1.90 4.04
N GLY A 52 0.10 0.76 3.62
CA GLY A 52 -0.32 -0.30 4.55
C GLY A 52 0.84 -0.89 5.36
N ARG A 53 2.04 -0.99 4.79
CA ARG A 53 3.24 -1.41 5.54
C ARG A 53 3.68 -0.37 6.57
N GLU A 54 3.63 0.91 6.22
CA GLU A 54 3.98 2.01 7.14
C GLU A 54 2.95 2.14 8.29
N GLU A 55 1.66 2.05 7.97
CA GLU A 55 0.56 2.03 8.95
C GLU A 55 0.70 0.83 9.88
N GLY A 56 0.87 -0.38 9.35
CA GLY A 56 1.04 -1.59 10.16
C GLY A 56 2.26 -1.55 11.09
N LYS A 57 3.39 -0.99 10.64
CA LYS A 57 4.56 -0.77 11.51
C LYS A 57 4.23 0.17 12.67
N THR A 58 3.52 1.26 12.38
CA THR A 58 3.14 2.27 13.37
C THR A 58 2.15 1.70 14.39
N GLU A 59 1.17 0.91 13.94
CA GLU A 59 0.22 0.21 14.83
C GLU A 59 0.93 -0.74 15.80
N ILE A 60 1.93 -1.49 15.32
CA ILE A 60 2.75 -2.36 16.18
C ILE A 60 3.53 -1.54 17.21
N ILE A 61 4.12 -0.41 16.82
CA ILE A 61 4.82 0.49 17.75
C ILE A 61 3.85 1.00 18.84
N PHE A 62 2.63 1.41 18.46
CA PHE A 62 1.61 1.83 19.40
C PHE A 62 1.15 0.68 20.32
N ALA A 63 1.12 -0.56 19.82
CA ALA A 63 0.89 -1.72 20.68
C ALA A 63 2.00 -1.90 21.72
N MET A 64 3.27 -1.74 21.32
CA MET A 64 4.40 -1.79 22.26
C MET A 64 4.31 -0.70 23.34
N PHE A 65 3.87 0.51 22.99
CA PHE A 65 3.65 1.58 23.97
C PHE A 65 2.54 1.25 24.96
N ARG A 66 1.44 0.63 24.51
CA ARG A 66 0.35 0.17 25.39
C ARG A 66 0.81 -0.90 26.38
N GLU A 67 1.77 -1.73 25.98
CA GLU A 67 2.45 -2.71 26.84
C GLU A 67 3.58 -2.09 27.70
N ASN A 68 3.71 -0.76 27.72
CA ASN A 68 4.69 0.00 28.50
C ASN A 68 6.16 -0.34 28.21
N LEU A 69 6.48 -0.80 26.99
CA LEU A 69 7.89 -0.97 26.58
C LEU A 69 8.62 0.39 26.61
N SER A 70 9.92 0.39 26.93
CA SER A 70 10.74 1.60 26.92
C SER A 70 11.01 2.08 25.49
N ASP A 71 11.27 3.37 25.32
CA ASP A 71 11.59 3.94 24.00
C ASP A 71 12.83 3.29 23.38
N GLU A 72 13.82 2.94 24.19
CA GLU A 72 15.04 2.25 23.76
C GLU A 72 14.71 0.85 23.22
N MET A 73 13.81 0.12 23.89
CA MET A 73 13.40 -1.21 23.45
C MET A 73 12.55 -1.14 22.17
N VAL A 74 11.63 -0.18 22.08
CA VAL A 74 10.80 0.01 20.89
C VAL A 74 11.66 0.44 19.70
N SER A 75 12.61 1.35 19.88
CA SER A 75 13.57 1.73 18.84
C SER A 75 14.36 0.53 18.33
N ARG A 76 14.90 -0.28 19.25
CA ARG A 76 15.65 -1.49 18.91
C ARG A 76 14.81 -2.53 18.15
N LEU A 77 13.55 -2.73 18.54
CA LEU A 77 12.68 -3.76 17.93
C LEU A 77 12.06 -3.33 16.61
N SER A 78 11.70 -2.05 16.48
CA SER A 78 11.04 -1.51 15.27
C SER A 78 12.03 -1.06 14.19
N GLY A 79 13.28 -0.76 14.57
CA GLY A 79 14.30 -0.18 13.68
C GLY A 79 14.15 1.33 13.47
N TYR A 80 13.24 1.99 14.19
CA TYR A 80 13.08 3.44 14.15
C TYR A 80 14.11 4.12 15.05
N SER A 81 14.51 5.34 14.69
CA SER A 81 15.38 6.16 15.52
C SER A 81 14.69 6.55 16.84
N MET A 82 15.49 6.85 17.86
CA MET A 82 14.97 7.35 19.14
C MET A 82 14.16 8.64 18.97
N GLU A 83 14.51 9.49 17.99
CA GLU A 83 13.78 10.73 17.71
C GLU A 83 12.37 10.44 17.19
N GLU A 84 12.24 9.51 16.23
CA GLU A 84 10.96 9.09 15.69
C GLU A 84 10.09 8.41 16.74
N ILE A 85 10.66 7.50 17.56
CA ILE A 85 9.93 6.83 18.64
C ILE A 85 9.40 7.83 19.66
N ARG A 86 10.22 8.80 20.07
CA ARG A 86 9.77 9.86 21.00
C ARG A 86 8.67 10.72 20.40
N LYS A 87 8.72 11.00 19.09
CA LYS A 87 7.65 11.72 18.37
C LYS A 87 6.35 10.91 18.37
N LEU A 88 6.41 9.64 17.94
CA LEU A 88 5.27 8.73 17.93
C LEU A 88 4.66 8.52 19.31
N ARG A 89 5.47 8.43 20.38
CA ARG A 89 4.95 8.31 21.76
C ARG A 89 4.16 9.55 22.18
N ARG A 90 4.60 10.75 21.80
CA ARG A 90 3.86 11.98 22.08
C ARG A 90 2.52 12.03 21.33
N GLU A 91 2.50 11.57 20.08
CA GLU A 91 1.30 11.49 19.25
C GLU A 91 0.33 10.40 19.73
N ASN A 92 0.83 9.31 20.32
CA ASN A 92 0.03 8.23 20.90
C ASN A 92 -0.49 8.51 22.31
N ALA A 93 0.02 9.53 23.00
CA ALA A 93 -0.38 9.85 24.36
C ALA A 93 -1.90 10.14 24.38
N PRO A 94 -2.68 9.49 25.26
CA PRO A 94 -4.11 9.75 25.34
C PRO A 94 -4.32 11.23 25.62
N GLU A 95 -5.21 11.89 24.86
CA GLU A 95 -5.70 13.19 25.23
C GLU A 95 -6.16 13.10 26.68
N LYS A 96 -5.55 13.92 27.55
CA LYS A 96 -5.97 14.02 28.94
C LYS A 96 -7.46 14.32 28.90
N LYS A 97 -8.33 13.34 29.18
CA LYS A 97 -9.75 13.58 29.39
C LYS A 97 -9.82 14.65 30.46
N ALA A 98 -10.17 15.87 30.04
CA ALA A 98 -10.37 16.99 30.93
C ALA A 98 -11.40 16.53 31.97
N ARG A 99 -10.95 16.54 33.22
CA ARG A 99 -11.74 16.15 34.38
C ARG A 99 -12.70 17.26 34.75
#